data_AF-A0A851HL24-F1
#
_entry.id   AF-A0A851HL24-F1
#
_cell.length_a   1.000
_cell.length_b   1.000
_cell.length_c   1.000
_cell.angle_alpha   90.00
_cell.angle_beta   90.00
_cell.angle_gamma   90.00
#
_symmetry.space_group_name_H-M   'P 1'
#
loop_
_entity.id
_entity.type
_entity.pdbx_description
1 polymer ?
#
loop_
_entity_poly.entity_id
_entity_poly.type
_entity_poly.pdbx_seq_one_letter_code
_entity_poly.pdbx_strand_id
1 'polypeptide(L)'
;MLRHCRFQRLLRAGVIYLDFGFMLGQSTVCGACQGRRFHDDVLGYELDGKNIADVLELPAENALDYLQGPDVKITAAAKIAQRFIDVGLGYVRLG
;
A
#
# COMPACT_ATOMS: atom_id res chain seq x y z
N MET A 1 19.99 15.00 -19.12
CA MET A 1 20.04 14.18 -17.88
C MET A 1 18.61 13.78 -17.53
N LEU A 2 18.35 12.48 -17.58
CA LEU A 2 17.07 11.81 -17.83
C LEU A 2 15.96 12.11 -16.80
N ARG A 3 15.01 12.99 -17.13
CA ARG A 3 13.83 13.32 -16.29
C ARG A 3 12.50 12.75 -16.80
N HIS A 4 12.50 11.76 -17.69
CA HIS A 4 11.25 11.22 -18.27
C HIS A 4 11.29 9.70 -18.33
N CYS A 5 11.19 9.05 -17.17
CA CYS A 5 10.89 7.63 -17.13
C CYS A 5 9.39 7.45 -17.40
N ARG A 6 9.01 6.80 -18.51
CA ARG A 6 7.63 6.37 -18.86
C ARG A 6 7.03 5.34 -17.87
N PHE A 7 7.48 5.33 -16.62
CA PHE A 7 7.14 4.38 -15.56
C PHE A 7 5.94 4.78 -14.68
N GLN A 8 5.45 6.02 -14.80
CA GLN A 8 4.38 6.59 -13.94
C GLN A 8 3.08 5.76 -13.96
N ARG A 9 2.83 4.96 -15.01
CA ARG A 9 1.61 4.17 -15.15
C ARG A 9 1.59 2.88 -14.31
N LEU A 10 2.74 2.40 -13.84
CA LEU A 10 2.88 1.14 -13.09
C LEU A 10 3.02 1.31 -11.57
N LEU A 11 3.38 2.51 -11.08
CA LEU A 11 3.58 2.71 -9.63
C LEU A 11 2.36 2.30 -8.81
N ARG A 12 1.14 2.58 -9.27
CA ARG A 12 -0.08 2.21 -8.54
C ARG A 12 -0.22 0.72 -8.23
N ALA A 13 0.33 -0.15 -9.07
CA ALA A 13 0.26 -1.60 -8.92
C ALA A 13 1.44 -2.17 -8.10
N GLY A 14 2.61 -1.51 -8.09
CA GLY A 14 3.80 -2.00 -7.40
C GLY A 14 4.48 -3.20 -8.08
N VAL A 15 3.93 -3.67 -9.19
CA VAL A 15 4.41 -4.82 -9.97
C VAL A 15 4.46 -4.47 -11.46
N ILE A 16 5.34 -5.16 -12.17
CA ILE A 16 5.46 -5.13 -13.63
C ILE A 16 4.84 -6.42 -14.16
N TYR A 17 3.84 -6.28 -15.02
CA TYR A 17 3.20 -7.41 -15.70
C TYR A 17 3.86 -7.63 -17.05
N LEU A 18 4.35 -8.84 -17.28
CA LEU A 18 4.88 -9.30 -18.55
C LEU A 18 3.92 -10.35 -19.11
N ASP A 19 3.27 -10.00 -20.20
CA ASP A 19 2.38 -10.91 -20.93
C ASP A 19 3.16 -11.56 -22.08
N PHE A 20 3.09 -12.88 -22.17
CA PHE A 20 3.76 -13.66 -23.22
C PHE A 20 2.77 -14.21 -24.26
N GLY A 21 1.60 -13.58 -24.40
CA GLY A 21 0.58 -13.89 -25.40
C GLY A 21 -0.21 -15.17 -25.15
N PHE A 22 0.43 -16.33 -25.34
CA PHE A 22 -0.21 -17.66 -25.20
C PHE A 22 0.14 -18.36 -23.88
N MET A 23 1.15 -17.89 -23.17
CA MET A 23 1.51 -18.40 -21.84
C MET A 23 0.89 -17.53 -20.75
N LEU A 24 0.75 -18.10 -19.55
CA LEU A 24 0.34 -17.34 -18.37
C LEU A 24 1.34 -16.19 -18.15
N GLY A 25 0.84 -14.96 -18.15
CA GLY A 25 1.64 -13.78 -17.85
C GLY A 25 2.24 -13.86 -16.45
N GLN A 26 3.46 -13.35 -16.29
CA GLN A 26 4.14 -13.29 -15.00
C GLN A 26 4.14 -11.86 -14.46
N SER A 27 4.05 -11.74 -13.13
CA SER A 27 4.26 -10.46 -12.45
C SER A 27 5.56 -10.49 -11.67
N THR A 28 6.26 -9.36 -11.64
CA THR A 28 7.49 -9.19 -10.87
C THR A 28 7.42 -7.88 -10.10
N VAL A 29 7.95 -7.84 -8.88
CA VAL A 29 7.98 -6.61 -8.07
C VAL A 29 8.70 -5.50 -8.85
N CYS A 30 8.11 -4.30 -8.85
CA CYS A 30 8.71 -3.16 -9.50
C CYS A 30 10.02 -2.77 -8.79
N GLY A 31 11.15 -2.84 -9.49
CA GLY A 31 12.45 -2.47 -8.91
C GLY A 31 12.57 -0.99 -8.52
N ALA A 32 11.74 -0.11 -9.10
CA ALA A 32 11.78 1.33 -8.82
C ALA A 32 11.09 1.71 -7.50
N CYS A 33 9.93 1.13 -7.19
CA CYS A 33 9.21 1.42 -5.94
C CYS A 33 9.28 0.27 -4.93
N GLN A 34 9.94 -0.84 -5.27
CA GLN A 34 10.10 -2.04 -4.45
C GLN A 34 8.77 -2.60 -3.91
N GLY A 35 7.69 -2.46 -4.69
CA GLY A 35 6.36 -2.90 -4.28
C GLY A 35 5.60 -1.93 -3.36
N ARG A 36 6.20 -0.81 -2.93
CA ARG A 36 5.56 0.17 -2.05
C ARG A 36 4.51 1.05 -2.72
N ARG A 37 4.39 0.98 -4.05
CA ARG A 37 3.34 1.65 -4.86
C ARG A 37 3.33 3.18 -4.87
N PHE A 38 4.20 3.83 -4.09
CA PHE A 38 4.32 5.27 -3.99
C PHE A 38 5.67 5.78 -4.47
N HIS A 39 5.74 7.08 -4.79
CA HIS A 39 7.00 7.79 -5.03
C HIS A 39 7.66 8.15 -3.70
N ASP A 40 8.99 8.31 -3.70
CA ASP A 40 9.75 8.69 -2.51
C ASP A 40 9.29 10.03 -1.91
N ASP A 41 8.89 10.98 -2.75
CA ASP A 41 8.31 12.26 -2.32
C ASP A 41 7.05 12.08 -1.45
N VAL A 42 6.27 11.01 -1.69
CA VAL A 42 5.08 10.68 -0.90
C VAL A 42 5.45 9.91 0.37
N LEU A 43 6.44 9.02 0.28
CA LEU A 43 6.92 8.24 1.42
C LEU A 43 7.65 9.09 2.47
N GLY A 44 8.09 10.30 2.10
CA GLY A 44 8.63 11.27 3.04
C GLY A 44 7.59 11.93 3.96
N TYR A 45 6.29 11.75 3.71
CA TYR A 45 5.24 12.22 4.61
C TYR A 45 4.90 11.15 5.64
N GLU A 46 5.12 11.50 6.90
CA GLU A 46 4.82 10.64 8.03
C GLU A 46 3.67 11.21 8.86
N LEU A 47 2.84 10.30 9.36
CA LEU A 47 1.87 10.56 10.39
C LEU A 47 2.28 9.69 11.57
N ASP A 48 2.52 10.28 12.74
CA ASP A 48 2.93 9.55 13.94
C ASP A 48 4.09 8.54 13.71
N GLY A 49 5.10 8.97 12.94
CA GLY A 49 6.29 8.16 12.61
C GLY A 49 6.04 7.01 11.65
N LYS A 50 4.90 6.97 10.95
CA LYS A 50 4.58 6.00 9.88
C LYS A 50 4.21 6.71 8.59
N ASN A 51 4.79 6.27 7.48
CA ASN A 51 4.35 6.70 6.16
C ASN A 51 3.15 5.86 5.70
N ILE A 52 2.54 6.23 4.56
CA ILE A 52 1.36 5.54 4.02
C ILE A 52 1.62 4.07 3.66
N ALA A 53 2.83 3.70 3.22
CA ALA A 53 3.16 2.30 2.92
C ALA A 53 3.23 1.47 4.21
N ASP A 54 3.80 2.02 5.28
CA ASP A 54 3.89 1.34 6.57
C ASP A 54 2.50 1.02 7.14
N VAL A 55 1.56 1.95 7.01
CA VAL A 55 0.17 1.76 7.46
C VAL A 55 -0.57 0.72 6.62
N LEU A 56 -0.33 0.68 5.31
CA LEU A 56 -0.95 -0.30 4.42
C LEU A 56 -0.42 -1.72 4.63
N GLU A 57 0.82 -1.87 5.10
CA GLU A 57 1.42 -3.17 5.46
C GLU A 57 0.90 -3.74 6.79
N LEU A 58 0.23 -2.94 7.62
CA LEU A 58 -0.35 -3.42 8.88
C LEU A 58 -1.53 -4.38 8.63
N PRO A 59 -1.65 -5.45 9.41
CA PRO A 59 -2.89 -6.22 9.53
C PRO A 59 -4.06 -5.29 9.90
N ALA A 60 -5.27 -5.58 9.41
CA ALA A 60 -6.46 -4.77 9.65
C ALA A 60 -6.74 -4.53 11.14
N GLU A 61 -6.44 -5.50 12.01
CA GLU A 61 -6.52 -5.35 13.48
C GLU A 61 -5.55 -4.28 14.02
N ASN A 62 -4.27 -4.37 13.68
CA ASN A 62 -3.25 -3.39 14.11
C ASN A 62 -3.47 -2.03 13.45
N ALA A 63 -3.95 -2.01 12.21
CA ALA A 63 -4.31 -0.79 11.52
C ALA A 63 -5.50 -0.10 12.18
N LEU A 64 -6.50 -0.85 12.67
CA LEU A 64 -7.62 -0.28 13.41
C LEU A 64 -7.13 0.43 14.68
N ASP A 65 -6.29 -0.24 15.47
CA ASP A 65 -5.73 0.32 16.70
C ASP A 65 -4.94 1.61 16.43
N TYR A 66 -4.14 1.60 15.37
CA TYR A 66 -3.39 2.78 14.93
C TYR A 66 -4.32 3.93 14.47
N LEU A 67 -5.36 3.63 13.67
CA LEU A 67 -6.27 4.62 13.10
C LEU A 67 -7.29 5.19 14.12
N GLN A 68 -7.43 4.53 15.26
CA GLN A 68 -8.22 4.98 16.42
C GLN A 68 -7.36 5.53 17.56
N GLY A 69 -6.04 5.60 17.36
CA GLY A 69 -5.09 6.09 18.36
C GLY A 69 -5.31 7.55 18.75
N PRO A 70 -4.73 7.98 19.88
CA PRO A 70 -4.89 9.35 20.38
C PRO A 70 -4.31 10.40 19.42
N ASP A 71 -3.18 10.09 18.79
CA ASP A 71 -2.46 11.01 17.89
C ASP A 71 -2.92 10.90 16.43
N VAL A 72 -3.55 9.77 16.06
CA VAL A 72 -4.01 9.47 14.70
C VAL A 72 -5.47 9.06 14.72
N LYS A 73 -6.35 9.99 14.33
CA LYS A 73 -7.80 9.77 14.32
C LYS A 73 -8.37 9.88 12.91
N ILE A 74 -8.34 8.78 12.16
CA ILE A 74 -8.91 8.70 10.81
C ILE A 74 -10.15 7.81 10.82
N THR A 75 -11.27 8.39 11.23
CA THR A 75 -12.54 7.66 11.46
C THR A 75 -13.06 6.93 10.22
N ALA A 76 -12.83 7.46 9.02
CA ALA A 76 -13.25 6.82 7.78
C ALA A 76 -12.48 5.50 7.52
N ALA A 77 -11.16 5.52 7.70
CA ALA A 77 -10.31 4.35 7.50
C ALA A 77 -10.53 3.31 8.62
N ALA A 78 -10.68 3.76 9.87
CA ALA A 78 -11.01 2.89 10.99
C ALA A 78 -12.32 2.11 10.77
N LYS A 79 -13.36 2.75 10.21
CA LYS A 79 -14.61 2.05 9.85
C LYS A 79 -14.42 0.96 8.81
N ILE A 80 -13.49 1.14 7.87
CA ILE A 80 -13.21 0.13 6.85
C ILE A 80 -12.43 -1.03 7.47
N ALA A 81 -11.39 -0.74 8.27
CA ALA A 81 -10.64 -1.76 8.99
C ALA A 81 -11.53 -2.59 9.92
N GLN A 82 -12.46 -1.95 10.64
CA GLN A 82 -13.45 -2.63 11.48
C GLN A 82 -14.27 -3.66 10.69
N ARG A 83 -14.71 -3.32 9.47
CA ARG A 83 -15.49 -4.26 8.64
C ARG A 83 -14.72 -5.53 8.30
N PHE A 84 -13.40 -5.45 8.12
CA PHE A 84 -12.57 -6.64 7.91
C PHE A 84 -12.54 -7.50 9.17
N ILE A 85 -12.44 -6.89 10.35
CA ILE A 85 -12.46 -7.61 11.63
C ILE A 85 -13.83 -8.26 11.87
N ASP A 86 -14.92 -7.56 11.57
CA ASP A 86 -16.29 -8.04 11.76
C ASP A 86 -16.58 -9.34 10.97
N VAL A 87 -15.90 -9.55 9.83
CA VAL A 87 -16.00 -10.77 9.01
C VAL A 87 -14.88 -11.78 9.30
N GLY A 88 -14.06 -11.55 10.33
CA GLY A 88 -12.98 -12.45 10.73
C GLY A 88 -11.70 -12.34 9.87
N LEU A 89 -11.52 -11.24 9.13
CA LEU A 89 -10.35 -10.97 8.27
C LEU A 89 -9.36 -9.97 8.91
N GLY A 90 -9.30 -9.89 10.24
CA GLY A 90 -8.40 -8.97 10.97
C GLY A 90 -6.90 -9.13 10.63
N TYR A 91 -6.49 -10.32 10.20
CA TYR A 91 -5.11 -10.65 9.83
C TYR A 91 -4.69 -10.16 8.43
N VAL A 92 -5.64 -9.71 7.60
CA VAL A 92 -5.37 -9.28 6.23
C VAL A 92 -4.73 -7.89 6.25
N ARG A 93 -3.68 -7.70 5.45
CA ARG A 93 -3.05 -6.39 5.27
C ARG A 93 -3.93 -5.48 4.42
N LEU A 94 -3.93 -4.18 4.70
CA LEU A 94 -4.81 -3.22 4.02
C LEU A 94 -4.40 -2.92 2.56
N GLY A 95 -3.16 -3.20 2.15
CA GLY A 95 -2.68 -2.93 0.79
C GLY A 95 -1.54 -3.80 0.29
#